data_AF-A0A5Q4EQD8-F1
#
_entry.id   AF-A0A5Q4EQD8-F1
#
_cell.length_a   1.000
_cell.length_b   1.000
_cell.length_c   1.000
_cell.angle_alpha   90.00
_cell.angle_beta   90.00
_cell.angle_gamma   90.00
#
_symmetry.space_group_name_H-M   'P 1'
#
loop_
_entity.id
_entity.type
_entity.pdbx_description
1 polymer ?
#
loop_
_entity_poly.entity_id
_entity_poly.type
_entity_poly.pdbx_seq_one_letter_code
_entity_poly.pdbx_strand_id
1 'polypeptide(L)'
;MALILLAEGSPVVREPLQALLIQAGHQVLAASNGREAMAFLSIRNPDLIVLDLQLPVLDGFSLLIHIRSLSSTSEIPVVVLTSVAERSRVVAAAEHGVSAYILKPRFSLSAFMQKVASLLNKDATPSESAAQAAIAQAPAAAPVADAEQTPETADEQGEIISAADGDDPAAALRSLKPIVHRSEMEEHIDACGELKALSPTVAQVLKLSNNQRASIDALVNAIKTDHAIALKILKLANSAVYTRGEPIDSVKKAVVRIGMEQIREAVLNISVVDSLGDKGGAGGVDAAQFWEHSIACGLIATAIAQEQRQDEAESAFTLGLLHDVGRVVLAEQLKDKYAYVMRTARELRIPVEQVEKRMILFTHADVMDRILRMWGFPKHLVNPIALHHLSAGNIRKMAPQQVTQGVTLALANRIAHAMMLGTSGNEAIYPTEEMCETLRLNPGVIKRIIESIRDETNDIKFTMLSTSDMGSWPDMVQAHRGKLLAPFKSIFMSSSPEIDAYRIFCGQLSDPLSSAPPNVGVVHLRAARECVSLTKQFLMAEQEAGVSGLPLILISPGGKLGLEQSAMRGRRCRMINAPFVIDRFINVVNELCPAVEEAAPAGDSRQEPPAAAA
;
A
#
# COMPACT_ATOMS: atom_id res chain seq x y z
N MET A 1 -26.39 -22.32 19.70
CA MET A 1 -25.11 -21.99 20.35
C MET A 1 -24.11 -23.06 19.94
N ALA A 2 -23.01 -22.68 19.29
CA ALA A 2 -21.98 -23.60 18.80
C ALA A 2 -20.62 -23.23 19.40
N LEU A 3 -19.72 -24.21 19.56
CA LEU A 3 -18.33 -24.03 19.97
C LEU A 3 -17.45 -23.91 18.72
N ILE A 4 -16.74 -22.80 18.56
CA ILE A 4 -15.92 -22.52 17.38
C ILE A 4 -14.47 -22.39 17.81
N LEU A 5 -13.57 -23.12 17.15
CA LEU A 5 -12.14 -22.92 17.29
C LEU A 5 -11.70 -21.88 16.24
N LEU A 6 -11.16 -20.75 16.68
CA LEU A 6 -10.60 -19.71 15.83
C LEU A 6 -9.07 -19.73 15.98
N ALA A 7 -8.39 -20.39 15.03
CA ALA A 7 -6.94 -20.46 14.96
C ALA A 7 -6.43 -19.41 13.97
N GLU A 8 -5.98 -18.26 14.50
CA GLU A 8 -5.56 -17.10 13.73
C GLU A 8 -4.35 -16.45 14.41
N GLY A 9 -3.26 -16.23 13.68
CA GLY A 9 -2.01 -15.72 14.25
C GLY A 9 -2.08 -14.25 14.63
N SER A 10 -2.76 -13.44 13.80
CA SER A 10 -2.89 -12.00 14.02
C SER A 10 -3.95 -11.70 15.07
N PRO A 11 -3.62 -11.07 16.22
CA PRO A 11 -4.62 -10.64 17.20
C PRO A 11 -5.64 -9.67 16.58
N VAL A 12 -5.22 -8.87 15.60
CA VAL A 12 -6.08 -7.89 14.94
C VAL A 12 -7.15 -8.52 14.06
N VAL A 13 -6.91 -9.72 13.52
CA VAL A 13 -7.93 -10.51 12.83
C VAL A 13 -8.71 -11.36 13.83
N ARG A 14 -8.01 -11.97 14.80
CA ARG A 14 -8.59 -12.91 15.77
C ARG A 14 -9.63 -12.24 16.67
N GLU A 15 -9.33 -11.08 17.23
CA GLU A 15 -10.17 -10.41 18.23
C GLU A 15 -11.52 -9.92 17.67
N PRO A 16 -11.59 -9.24 16.50
CA PRO A 16 -12.87 -8.87 15.89
C PRO A 16 -13.73 -10.07 15.51
N LEU A 17 -13.12 -11.12 14.92
CA LEU A 17 -13.86 -12.34 14.58
C LEU A 17 -14.37 -13.04 15.83
N GLN A 18 -13.55 -13.15 16.87
CA GLN A 18 -13.97 -13.69 18.16
C GLN A 18 -15.13 -12.88 18.75
N ALA A 19 -15.05 -11.55 18.76
CA ALA A 19 -16.09 -10.67 19.28
C ALA A 19 -17.41 -10.84 18.51
N LEU A 20 -17.37 -10.91 17.18
CA LEU A 20 -18.55 -11.11 16.34
C LEU A 20 -19.20 -12.48 16.53
N LEU A 21 -18.39 -13.54 16.63
CA LEU A 21 -18.88 -14.89 16.88
C LEU A 21 -19.52 -14.99 18.27
N ILE A 22 -18.93 -14.36 19.29
CA ILE A 22 -19.51 -14.26 20.64
C ILE A 22 -20.82 -13.45 20.61
N GLN A 23 -20.85 -12.32 19.91
CA GLN A 23 -22.04 -11.48 19.77
C GLN A 23 -23.18 -12.22 19.06
N ALA A 24 -22.85 -13.11 18.10
CA ALA A 24 -23.80 -14.00 17.45
C ALA A 24 -24.24 -15.19 18.31
N GLY A 25 -23.77 -15.30 19.56
CA GLY A 25 -24.19 -16.32 20.52
C GLY A 25 -23.42 -17.64 20.44
N HIS A 26 -22.19 -17.63 19.92
CA HIS A 26 -21.29 -18.78 19.90
C HIS A 26 -20.25 -18.73 21.03
N GLN A 27 -19.73 -19.89 21.43
CA GLN A 27 -18.53 -19.98 22.27
C GLN A 27 -17.30 -20.05 21.38
N VAL A 28 -16.24 -19.33 21.72
CA VAL A 28 -15.02 -19.28 20.89
C VAL A 28 -13.80 -19.72 21.68
N LEU A 29 -13.07 -20.70 21.17
CA LEU A 29 -11.71 -21.04 21.59
C LEU A 29 -10.76 -20.32 20.63
N ALA A 30 -10.08 -19.28 21.09
CA ALA A 30 -9.19 -18.48 20.25
C ALA A 30 -7.74 -18.95 20.44
N ALA A 31 -7.10 -19.42 19.37
CA ALA A 31 -5.72 -19.86 19.35
C ALA A 31 -4.86 -18.90 18.52
N SER A 32 -3.71 -18.52 19.08
CA SER A 32 -2.73 -17.61 18.46
C SER A 32 -1.70 -18.30 17.58
N ASN A 33 -1.64 -19.63 17.63
CA ASN A 33 -0.67 -20.45 16.91
C ASN A 33 -1.19 -21.88 16.77
N GLY A 34 -0.61 -22.67 15.86
CA GLY A 34 -1.11 -24.02 15.59
C GLY A 34 -0.97 -24.98 16.78
N ARG A 35 0.03 -24.79 17.65
CA ARG A 35 0.23 -25.64 18.85
C ARG A 35 -0.83 -25.39 19.92
N GLU A 36 -1.25 -24.14 20.10
CA GLU A 36 -2.36 -23.78 20.98
C GLU A 36 -3.69 -24.34 20.46
N ALA A 37 -3.93 -24.24 19.15
CA ALA A 37 -5.11 -24.83 18.51
C ALA A 37 -5.17 -26.36 18.73
N MET A 38 -4.03 -27.03 18.58
CA MET A 38 -3.88 -28.46 18.90
C MET A 38 -4.19 -28.81 20.36
N ALA A 39 -3.73 -27.98 21.29
CA ALA A 39 -4.02 -28.16 22.70
C ALA A 39 -5.53 -28.06 22.98
N PHE A 40 -6.22 -27.11 22.34
CA PHE A 40 -7.68 -27.00 22.44
C PHE A 40 -8.41 -28.21 21.85
N LEU A 41 -8.00 -28.68 20.67
CA LEU A 41 -8.59 -29.86 20.02
C LEU A 41 -8.42 -31.15 20.83
N SER A 42 -7.38 -31.23 21.66
CA SER A 42 -7.15 -32.38 22.55
C SER A 42 -8.11 -32.41 23.75
N ILE A 43 -8.74 -31.28 24.07
CA ILE A 43 -9.57 -31.10 25.28
C ILE A 43 -11.04 -30.92 24.92
N ARG A 44 -11.35 -30.32 23.76
CA ARG A 44 -12.70 -29.97 23.33
C ARG A 44 -12.85 -30.19 21.82
N ASN A 45 -13.95 -30.83 21.40
CA ASN A 45 -14.34 -30.91 19.99
C ASN A 45 -15.21 -29.69 19.63
N PRO A 46 -14.74 -28.78 18.77
CA PRO A 46 -15.55 -27.68 18.27
C PRO A 46 -16.55 -28.17 17.22
N ASP A 47 -17.62 -27.41 17.02
CA ASP A 47 -18.61 -27.59 15.95
C ASP A 47 -18.12 -27.02 14.61
N LEU A 48 -17.16 -26.08 14.62
CA LEU A 48 -16.53 -25.48 13.44
C LEU A 48 -15.11 -24.99 13.78
N ILE A 49 -14.20 -25.08 12.81
CA ILE A 49 -12.84 -24.56 12.91
C ILE A 49 -12.66 -23.45 11.87
N VAL A 50 -12.24 -22.27 12.30
CA VAL A 50 -11.70 -21.22 11.43
C VAL A 50 -10.19 -21.27 11.54
N LEU A 51 -9.50 -21.42 10.40
CA LEU A 51 -8.09 -21.75 10.34
C LEU A 51 -7.33 -20.82 9.40
N ASP A 52 -6.37 -20.09 9.95
CA ASP A 52 -5.31 -19.47 9.15
C ASP A 52 -4.28 -20.50 8.71
N LEU A 53 -3.85 -20.46 7.45
CA LEU A 53 -2.76 -21.30 6.96
C LEU A 53 -1.38 -20.77 7.39
N GLN A 54 -1.26 -19.47 7.64
CA GLN A 54 -0.02 -18.81 8.09
C GLN A 54 0.02 -18.65 9.61
N LEU A 55 -0.08 -19.78 10.34
CA LEU A 55 0.10 -19.77 11.78
C LEU A 55 1.57 -19.83 12.20
N PRO A 56 1.98 -19.09 13.24
CA PRO A 56 3.29 -19.25 13.86
C PRO A 56 3.40 -20.59 14.61
N VAL A 57 4.62 -21.01 14.91
CA VAL A 57 4.99 -22.23 15.68
C VAL A 57 4.66 -23.55 14.97
N LEU A 58 3.41 -23.77 14.59
CA LEU A 58 2.94 -24.87 13.76
C LEU A 58 2.09 -24.25 12.66
N ASP A 59 2.49 -24.45 11.41
CA ASP A 59 1.79 -23.87 10.27
C ASP A 59 0.38 -24.47 10.14
N GLY A 60 -0.55 -23.67 9.61
CA GLY A 60 -1.95 -24.05 9.55
C GLY A 60 -2.24 -25.19 8.57
N PHE A 61 -1.37 -25.40 7.57
CA PHE A 61 -1.51 -26.52 6.66
C PHE A 61 -1.17 -27.84 7.36
N SER A 62 -0.06 -27.89 8.11
CA SER A 62 0.27 -29.04 8.97
C SER A 62 -0.81 -29.30 10.01
N LEU A 63 -1.41 -28.25 10.58
CA LEU A 63 -2.55 -28.37 11.49
C LEU A 63 -3.78 -28.97 10.79
N LEU A 64 -4.10 -28.55 9.56
CA LEU A 64 -5.22 -29.11 8.79
C LEU A 64 -5.05 -30.61 8.53
N ILE A 65 -3.85 -31.05 8.12
CA ILE A 65 -3.54 -32.48 7.95
C ILE A 65 -3.75 -33.23 9.25
N HIS A 66 -3.32 -32.66 10.38
CA HIS A 66 -3.52 -33.27 11.69
C HIS A 66 -5.00 -33.36 12.10
N ILE A 67 -5.78 -32.31 11.87
CA ILE A 67 -7.23 -32.30 12.12
C ILE A 67 -7.91 -33.44 11.35
N ARG A 68 -7.47 -33.71 10.11
CA ARG A 68 -8.05 -34.75 9.24
C ARG A 68 -7.57 -36.16 9.55
N SER A 69 -6.41 -36.34 10.17
CA SER A 69 -5.90 -37.68 10.52
C SER A 69 -6.53 -38.27 11.79
N LEU A 70 -7.20 -37.46 12.61
CA LEU A 70 -7.86 -37.90 13.84
C LEU A 70 -9.35 -38.16 13.63
N SER A 71 -9.83 -39.34 14.06
CA SER A 71 -11.25 -39.71 13.96
C SER A 71 -12.19 -38.77 14.71
N SER A 72 -11.72 -38.13 15.79
CA SER A 72 -12.49 -37.18 16.60
C SER A 72 -12.69 -35.81 15.95
N THR A 73 -11.85 -35.41 14.98
CA THR A 73 -11.87 -34.07 14.37
C THR A 73 -11.98 -34.07 12.85
N SER A 74 -11.85 -35.24 12.21
CA SER A 74 -11.84 -35.40 10.75
C SER A 74 -13.10 -34.85 10.06
N GLU A 75 -14.27 -34.98 10.69
CA GLU A 75 -15.56 -34.52 10.15
C GLU A 75 -15.93 -33.07 10.50
N ILE A 76 -15.12 -32.38 11.32
CA ILE A 76 -15.43 -31.01 11.75
C ILE A 76 -15.28 -30.07 10.54
N PRO A 77 -16.27 -29.20 10.25
CA PRO A 77 -16.16 -28.25 9.15
C PRO A 77 -15.04 -27.26 9.41
N VAL A 78 -14.17 -27.08 8.41
CA VAL A 78 -13.04 -26.15 8.46
C VAL A 78 -13.28 -25.02 7.46
N VAL A 79 -13.21 -23.78 7.94
CA VAL A 79 -13.17 -22.55 7.14
C VAL A 79 -11.74 -22.06 7.13
N VAL A 80 -11.10 -22.07 5.97
CA VAL A 80 -9.77 -21.49 5.83
C VAL A 80 -9.89 -19.98 5.64
N LEU A 81 -9.18 -19.21 6.47
CA LEU A 81 -9.07 -17.75 6.38
C LEU A 81 -7.60 -17.39 6.14
N THR A 82 -7.22 -17.02 4.92
CA THR A 82 -5.79 -16.87 4.57
C THR A 82 -5.50 -15.67 3.68
N SER A 83 -4.31 -15.11 3.81
CA SER A 83 -3.74 -14.07 2.94
C SER A 83 -3.20 -14.63 1.62
N VAL A 84 -3.01 -15.96 1.52
CA VAL A 84 -2.37 -16.62 0.38
C VAL A 84 -3.41 -16.95 -0.70
N ALA A 85 -3.30 -16.30 -1.86
CA ALA A 85 -4.19 -16.53 -3.02
C ALA A 85 -3.61 -17.52 -4.07
N GLU A 86 -2.50 -18.21 -3.75
CA GLU A 86 -1.83 -19.10 -4.69
C GLU A 86 -2.67 -20.35 -4.99
N ARG A 87 -2.96 -20.58 -6.27
CA ARG A 87 -3.84 -21.67 -6.74
C ARG A 87 -3.38 -23.05 -6.26
N SER A 88 -2.08 -23.31 -6.22
CA SER A 88 -1.48 -24.57 -5.74
C SER A 88 -1.85 -24.89 -4.29
N ARG A 89 -1.79 -23.88 -3.40
CA ARG A 89 -2.09 -24.01 -1.97
C ARG A 89 -3.58 -24.06 -1.67
N VAL A 90 -4.39 -23.33 -2.43
CA VAL A 90 -5.85 -23.42 -2.36
C VAL A 90 -6.31 -24.83 -2.74
N VAL A 91 -5.75 -25.39 -3.82
CA VAL A 91 -6.05 -26.77 -4.28
C VAL A 91 -5.58 -27.81 -3.25
N ALA A 92 -4.34 -27.71 -2.76
CA ALA A 92 -3.82 -28.64 -1.74
C ALA A 92 -4.65 -28.62 -0.44
N ALA A 93 -5.11 -27.44 0.00
CA ALA A 93 -5.99 -27.36 1.16
C ALA A 93 -7.39 -27.95 0.88
N ALA A 94 -7.91 -27.77 -0.34
CA ALA A 94 -9.19 -28.35 -0.76
C ALA A 94 -9.16 -29.89 -0.79
N GLU A 95 -8.04 -30.49 -1.23
CA GLU A 95 -7.82 -31.95 -1.20
C GLU A 95 -7.90 -32.53 0.23
N HIS A 96 -7.70 -31.71 1.26
CA HIS A 96 -7.84 -32.08 2.67
C HIS A 96 -9.24 -31.77 3.26
N GLY A 97 -10.26 -31.61 2.41
CA GLY A 97 -11.67 -31.59 2.85
C GLY A 97 -12.06 -30.32 3.62
N VAL A 98 -11.57 -29.16 3.20
CA VAL A 98 -11.98 -27.84 3.74
C VAL A 98 -13.42 -27.52 3.29
N SER A 99 -14.24 -27.00 4.20
CA SER A 99 -15.66 -26.71 3.96
C SER A 99 -15.89 -25.34 3.32
N ALA A 100 -14.99 -24.39 3.55
CA ALA A 100 -15.03 -23.07 2.93
C ALA A 100 -13.66 -22.39 2.91
N TYR A 101 -13.50 -21.47 1.96
CA TYR A 101 -12.30 -20.66 1.81
C TYR A 101 -12.66 -19.18 1.82
N ILE A 102 -11.88 -18.37 2.53
CA ILE A 102 -12.02 -16.93 2.66
C ILE A 102 -10.64 -16.28 2.53
N LEU A 103 -10.50 -15.38 1.55
CA LEU A 103 -9.27 -14.62 1.35
C LEU A 103 -9.27 -13.35 2.22
N LYS A 104 -8.28 -13.24 3.12
CA LYS A 104 -8.09 -12.09 4.03
C LYS A 104 -8.08 -10.72 3.32
N PRO A 105 -7.49 -10.56 2.11
CA PRO A 105 -7.48 -9.27 1.42
C PRO A 105 -8.85 -8.87 0.83
N ARG A 106 -9.80 -9.82 0.72
CA ARG A 106 -11.06 -9.62 -0.02
C ARG A 106 -12.33 -9.91 0.77
N PHE A 107 -12.24 -10.24 2.06
CA PHE A 107 -13.42 -10.61 2.83
C PHE A 107 -13.95 -9.44 3.66
N SER A 108 -15.28 -9.41 3.79
CA SER A 108 -15.96 -8.59 4.78
C SER A 108 -16.36 -9.44 5.99
N LEU A 109 -16.50 -8.80 7.15
CA LEU A 109 -16.98 -9.46 8.36
C LEU A 109 -18.41 -10.02 8.18
N SER A 110 -19.24 -9.34 7.40
CA SER A 110 -20.59 -9.81 7.04
C SER A 110 -20.54 -11.10 6.20
N ALA A 111 -19.68 -11.16 5.18
CA ALA A 111 -19.49 -12.35 4.36
C ALA A 111 -18.94 -13.53 5.18
N PHE A 112 -17.99 -13.26 6.09
CA PHE A 112 -17.51 -14.25 7.05
C PHE A 112 -18.64 -14.81 7.92
N MET A 113 -19.43 -13.94 8.55
CA MET A 113 -20.53 -14.36 9.42
C MET A 113 -21.61 -15.14 8.67
N GLN A 114 -21.94 -14.74 7.44
CA GLN A 114 -22.84 -15.51 6.57
C GLN A 114 -22.32 -16.91 6.28
N LYS A 115 -21.01 -17.04 6.02
CA LYS A 115 -20.36 -18.34 5.73
C LYS A 115 -20.32 -19.24 6.96
N VAL A 116 -20.01 -18.69 8.13
CA VAL A 116 -20.04 -19.44 9.40
C VAL A 116 -21.45 -19.91 9.71
N ALA A 117 -22.45 -19.02 9.56
CA ALA A 117 -23.85 -19.37 9.81
C ALA A 117 -24.35 -20.48 8.86
N SER A 118 -23.98 -20.44 7.57
CA SER A 118 -24.41 -21.47 6.61
C SER A 118 -23.81 -22.84 6.92
N LEU A 119 -22.56 -22.90 7.36
CA LEU A 119 -21.89 -24.16 7.72
C LEU A 119 -22.43 -24.76 9.01
N LEU A 120 -22.75 -23.94 10.00
CA LEU A 120 -23.35 -24.40 11.27
C LEU A 120 -24.79 -24.90 11.09
N ASN A 121 -25.50 -24.45 10.06
CA ASN A 121 -26.88 -24.85 9.76
C ASN A 121 -26.99 -26.12 8.86
N LYS A 122 -25.87 -26.80 8.55
CA LYS A 122 -25.79 -28.08 7.82
C LYS A 122 -26.29 -28.12 6.37
N ASP A 123 -26.43 -26.98 5.68
CA ASP A 123 -26.87 -26.94 4.27
C ASP A 123 -25.72 -27.04 3.24
N ALA A 124 -24.48 -27.29 3.65
CA ALA A 124 -23.35 -27.31 2.72
C ALA A 124 -22.51 -28.60 2.83
N THR A 125 -22.60 -29.43 1.79
CA THR A 125 -21.64 -30.51 1.51
C THR A 125 -20.24 -29.95 1.24
N PRO A 126 -19.16 -30.70 1.56
CA PRO A 126 -17.81 -30.35 1.10
C PRO A 126 -17.83 -30.31 -0.43
N SER A 127 -17.64 -29.13 -1.02
CA SER A 127 -17.89 -28.93 -2.44
C SER A 127 -16.69 -28.31 -3.15
N GLU A 128 -16.24 -29.00 -4.20
CA GLU A 128 -15.34 -28.49 -5.24
C GLU A 128 -15.78 -27.11 -5.79
N SER A 129 -17.07 -26.77 -5.68
CA SER A 129 -17.63 -25.46 -6.03
C SER A 129 -17.05 -24.32 -5.20
N ALA A 130 -16.74 -24.54 -3.91
CA ALA A 130 -16.13 -23.50 -3.06
C ALA A 130 -14.67 -23.25 -3.44
N ALA A 131 -13.93 -24.30 -3.82
CA ALA A 131 -12.58 -24.18 -4.35
C ALA A 131 -12.59 -23.47 -5.71
N GLN A 132 -13.52 -23.80 -6.61
CA GLN A 132 -13.68 -23.11 -7.90
C GLN A 132 -14.12 -21.65 -7.75
N ALA A 133 -14.99 -21.31 -6.80
CA ALA A 133 -15.36 -19.93 -6.49
C ALA A 133 -14.18 -19.14 -5.90
N ALA A 134 -13.35 -19.75 -5.05
CA ALA A 134 -12.13 -19.14 -4.54
C ALA A 134 -11.07 -18.96 -5.64
N ILE A 135 -10.96 -19.91 -6.58
CA ILE A 135 -10.10 -19.81 -7.77
C ILE A 135 -10.62 -18.74 -8.74
N ALA A 136 -11.94 -18.58 -8.89
CA ALA A 136 -12.55 -17.52 -9.71
C ALA A 136 -12.43 -16.12 -9.07
N GLN A 137 -12.34 -16.06 -7.74
CA GLN A 137 -12.03 -14.84 -6.98
C GLN A 137 -10.52 -14.59 -6.86
N ALA A 138 -9.67 -15.56 -7.24
CA ALA A 138 -8.25 -15.32 -7.47
C ALA A 138 -8.11 -14.50 -8.77
N PRO A 139 -7.11 -13.59 -8.87
CA PRO A 139 -6.98 -12.74 -10.04
C PRO A 139 -6.91 -13.57 -11.32
N ALA A 140 -7.87 -13.36 -12.22
CA ALA A 140 -7.77 -13.82 -13.60
C ALA A 140 -6.67 -13.01 -14.30
N ALA A 141 -5.78 -13.69 -15.02
CA ALA A 141 -4.93 -13.02 -15.99
C ALA A 141 -5.83 -12.20 -16.92
N ALA A 142 -5.61 -10.88 -16.96
CA ALA A 142 -6.46 -9.98 -17.73
C ALA A 142 -6.41 -10.35 -19.23
N PRO A 143 -7.54 -10.28 -19.95
CA PRO A 143 -7.55 -10.49 -21.38
C PRO A 143 -6.82 -9.32 -22.06
N VAL A 144 -5.76 -9.65 -22.79
CA VAL A 144 -5.04 -8.71 -23.64
C VAL A 144 -5.97 -8.40 -24.82
N ALA A 145 -6.32 -7.12 -25.00
CA ALA A 145 -7.06 -6.67 -26.17
C ALA A 145 -6.12 -6.69 -27.38
N ASP A 146 -6.55 -7.37 -28.44
CA ASP A 146 -5.85 -7.50 -29.71
C ASP A 146 -5.44 -6.16 -30.29
N ALA A 147 -4.15 -6.02 -30.58
CA ALA A 147 -3.60 -4.99 -31.44
C ALA A 147 -2.71 -5.66 -32.49
N GLU A 148 -3.34 -6.20 -33.54
CA GLU A 148 -2.65 -6.52 -34.80
C GLU A 148 -2.40 -5.23 -35.58
N GLN A 149 -1.13 -4.94 -35.86
CA GLN A 149 -0.57 -4.90 -37.22
C GLN A 149 0.91 -4.49 -37.16
N THR A 150 1.78 -5.44 -37.52
CA THR A 150 3.20 -5.25 -37.85
C THR A 150 3.36 -4.45 -39.15
N PRO A 151 4.57 -3.91 -39.38
CA PRO A 151 5.36 -4.53 -40.44
C PRO A 151 6.80 -4.85 -40.02
N GLU A 152 7.25 -6.01 -40.51
CA GLU A 152 8.63 -6.46 -40.58
C GLU A 152 9.47 -5.51 -41.44
N THR A 153 10.73 -5.25 -41.02
CA THR A 153 11.92 -5.88 -41.60
C THR A 153 13.13 -5.56 -40.73
N ALA A 154 13.95 -6.57 -40.50
CA ALA A 154 15.18 -6.53 -39.74
C ALA A 154 16.28 -5.72 -40.43
N ASP A 155 17.05 -4.98 -39.64
CA ASP A 155 18.48 -4.79 -39.89
C ASP A 155 19.23 -4.79 -38.56
N GLU A 156 20.12 -5.78 -38.41
CA GLU A 156 20.98 -5.97 -37.25
C GLU A 156 22.12 -4.95 -37.31
N GLN A 157 22.01 -3.87 -36.54
CA GLN A 157 23.13 -3.02 -36.15
C GLN A 157 22.76 -2.28 -34.86
N GLY A 158 23.61 -2.39 -33.84
CA GLY A 158 23.34 -1.88 -32.49
C GLY A 158 23.12 -0.37 -32.46
N GLU A 159 21.85 0.03 -32.50
CA GLU A 159 21.41 1.41 -32.25
C GLU A 159 20.91 1.59 -30.82
N ILE A 160 21.35 2.69 -30.21
CA ILE A 160 20.78 3.23 -28.99
C ILE A 160 19.40 3.77 -29.36
N ILE A 161 18.35 2.99 -29.13
CA ILE A 161 16.97 3.45 -29.28
C ILE A 161 16.70 4.43 -28.13
N SER A 162 16.94 5.72 -28.36
CA SER A 162 16.27 6.75 -27.58
C SER A 162 14.77 6.58 -27.79
N ALA A 163 14.00 6.67 -26.70
CA ALA A 163 12.54 6.55 -26.70
C ALA A 163 11.93 7.08 -28.01
N ALA A 164 11.09 6.26 -28.65
CA ALA A 164 10.24 6.70 -29.76
C ALA A 164 9.63 8.07 -29.43
N ASP A 165 9.60 8.96 -30.42
CA ASP A 165 9.29 10.39 -30.37
C ASP A 165 7.85 10.77 -29.88
N GLY A 166 7.32 10.11 -28.84
CA GLY A 166 6.01 10.36 -28.23
C GLY A 166 5.98 10.53 -26.69
N ASP A 167 7.07 10.24 -25.97
CA ASP A 167 7.08 10.15 -24.49
C ASP A 167 8.08 11.16 -23.83
N ASP A 168 7.94 12.47 -24.07
CA ASP A 168 8.54 13.50 -23.21
C ASP A 168 7.49 14.05 -22.22
N PRO A 169 7.43 13.55 -20.97
CA PRO A 169 6.49 14.05 -19.96
C PRO A 169 6.66 15.55 -19.69
N ALA A 170 7.85 16.11 -19.87
CA ALA A 170 8.07 17.54 -19.66
C ALA A 170 7.43 18.37 -20.77
N ALA A 171 7.50 17.92 -22.03
CA ALA A 171 6.76 18.55 -23.13
C ALA A 171 5.25 18.42 -22.96
N ALA A 172 4.77 17.23 -22.58
CA ALA A 172 3.35 16.99 -22.31
C ALA A 172 2.83 17.86 -21.15
N LEU A 173 3.58 18.00 -20.06
CA LEU A 173 3.22 18.89 -18.96
C LEU A 173 3.11 20.35 -19.40
N ARG A 174 4.03 20.83 -20.26
CA ARG A 174 4.01 22.22 -20.75
C ARG A 174 2.81 22.50 -21.64
N SER A 175 2.32 21.51 -22.38
CA SER A 175 1.18 21.66 -23.29
C SER A 175 -0.17 21.73 -22.60
N LEU A 176 -0.29 21.20 -21.37
CA LEU A 176 -1.50 21.29 -20.56
C LEU A 176 -1.91 22.75 -20.31
N LYS A 177 -3.22 23.01 -20.32
CA LYS A 177 -3.81 24.33 -20.11
C LYS A 177 -4.69 24.35 -18.85
N PRO A 178 -4.82 25.50 -18.18
CA PRO A 178 -5.77 25.66 -17.09
C PRO A 178 -7.21 25.42 -17.56
N ILE A 179 -7.97 24.66 -16.78
CA ILE A 179 -9.40 24.35 -16.98
C ILE A 179 -10.30 25.07 -15.97
N VAL A 180 -9.71 25.73 -14.98
CA VAL A 180 -10.40 26.54 -13.95
C VAL A 180 -9.66 27.86 -13.77
N HIS A 181 -10.40 28.94 -13.51
CA HIS A 181 -9.80 30.23 -13.13
C HIS A 181 -9.35 30.24 -11.67
N ARG A 182 -8.33 31.04 -11.36
CA ARG A 182 -7.81 31.14 -9.99
C ARG A 182 -8.90 31.62 -9.01
N SER A 183 -9.67 32.63 -9.36
CA SER A 183 -10.77 33.14 -8.51
C SER A 183 -11.84 32.09 -8.24
N GLU A 184 -12.24 31.34 -9.27
CA GLU A 184 -13.21 30.23 -9.14
C GLU A 184 -12.69 29.16 -8.17
N MET A 185 -11.40 28.80 -8.27
CA MET A 185 -10.79 27.86 -7.30
C MET A 185 -10.78 28.40 -5.87
N GLU A 186 -10.45 29.67 -5.69
CA GLU A 186 -10.42 30.29 -4.36
C GLU A 186 -11.82 30.31 -3.73
N GLU A 187 -12.87 30.59 -4.52
CA GLU A 187 -14.28 30.50 -4.10
C GLU A 187 -14.67 29.07 -3.67
N HIS A 188 -14.30 28.05 -4.46
CA HIS A 188 -14.56 26.65 -4.12
C HIS A 188 -13.88 26.21 -2.81
N ILE A 189 -12.65 26.66 -2.56
CA ILE A 189 -11.91 26.35 -1.34
C ILE A 189 -12.54 27.06 -0.13
N ASP A 190 -12.93 28.32 -0.29
CA ASP A 190 -13.58 29.07 0.80
C ASP A 190 -14.94 28.45 1.17
N ALA A 191 -15.72 28.02 0.18
CA ALA A 191 -16.97 27.29 0.40
C ALA A 191 -16.76 25.99 1.19
N CYS A 192 -15.63 25.31 1.06
CA CYS A 192 -15.29 24.12 1.86
C CYS A 192 -15.02 24.45 3.33
N GLY A 193 -14.40 25.60 3.59
CA GLY A 193 -14.19 26.09 4.95
C GLY A 193 -15.51 26.38 5.66
N GLU A 194 -16.53 26.80 4.91
CA GLU A 194 -17.88 27.08 5.42
C GLU A 194 -18.75 25.81 5.53
N LEU A 195 -18.61 24.84 4.61
CA LEU A 195 -19.50 23.67 4.52
C LEU A 195 -19.26 22.55 5.54
N LYS A 196 -18.24 22.64 6.39
CA LYS A 196 -18.07 21.73 7.54
C LYS A 196 -17.49 22.49 8.73
N ALA A 197 -18.35 23.17 9.49
CA ALA A 197 -18.03 23.44 10.88
C ALA A 197 -17.69 22.08 11.53
N LEU A 198 -16.47 21.97 12.08
CA LEU A 198 -16.07 20.80 12.86
C LEU A 198 -17.17 20.49 13.88
N SER A 199 -17.43 19.19 14.14
CA SER A 199 -18.47 18.82 15.11
C SER A 199 -18.26 19.63 16.40
N PRO A 200 -19.32 20.01 17.13
CA PRO A 200 -19.18 20.82 18.34
C PRO A 200 -18.12 20.26 19.31
N THR A 201 -18.02 18.93 19.37
CA THR A 201 -17.00 18.18 20.10
C THR A 201 -15.59 18.47 19.60
N VAL A 202 -15.36 18.47 18.30
CA VAL A 202 -14.05 18.66 17.68
C VAL A 202 -13.62 20.12 17.74
N ALA A 203 -14.55 21.06 17.53
CA ALA A 203 -14.31 22.49 17.78
C ALA A 203 -13.94 22.75 19.26
N GLN A 204 -14.59 22.05 20.18
CA GLN A 204 -14.29 22.14 21.61
C GLN A 204 -12.96 21.49 21.97
N VAL A 205 -12.60 20.35 21.34
CA VAL A 205 -11.28 19.72 21.48
C VAL A 205 -10.19 20.64 20.93
N LEU A 206 -10.34 21.24 19.75
CA LEU A 206 -9.39 22.23 19.21
C LEU A 206 -9.20 23.44 20.12
N LYS A 207 -10.30 23.97 20.69
CA LYS A 207 -10.25 25.06 21.65
C LYS A 207 -9.46 24.68 22.90
N LEU A 208 -9.56 23.42 23.32
CA LEU A 208 -8.79 22.88 24.45
C LEU A 208 -7.33 22.59 24.06
N SER A 209 -7.02 22.22 22.82
CA SER A 209 -5.66 21.99 22.32
C SER A 209 -4.83 23.29 22.29
N ASN A 210 -5.47 24.43 21.97
CA ASN A 210 -4.82 25.73 22.04
C ASN A 210 -4.58 26.24 23.48
N ASN A 211 -4.99 25.49 24.52
CA ASN A 211 -4.86 25.88 25.92
C ASN A 211 -4.05 24.85 26.73
N GLN A 212 -2.79 25.19 27.04
CA GLN A 212 -1.88 24.35 27.83
C GLN A 212 -2.33 24.09 29.29
N ARG A 213 -3.37 24.77 29.78
CA ARG A 213 -3.95 24.56 31.13
C ARG A 213 -5.25 23.75 31.14
N ALA A 214 -5.69 23.26 29.98
CA ALA A 214 -6.93 22.47 29.93
C ALA A 214 -6.81 21.19 30.75
N SER A 215 -7.85 20.88 31.53
CA SER A 215 -7.89 19.69 32.39
C SER A 215 -8.36 18.45 31.64
N ILE A 216 -7.96 17.27 32.14
CA ILE A 216 -8.42 15.97 31.65
C ILE A 216 -9.96 15.91 31.63
N ASP A 217 -10.62 16.42 32.67
CA ASP A 217 -12.08 16.42 32.76
C ASP A 217 -12.75 17.32 31.69
N ALA A 218 -12.11 18.43 31.30
CA ALA A 218 -12.63 19.26 30.22
C ALA A 218 -12.59 18.54 28.86
N LEU A 219 -11.50 17.80 28.59
CA LEU A 219 -11.37 16.98 27.38
C LEU A 219 -12.35 15.80 27.38
N VAL A 220 -12.45 15.09 28.51
CA VAL A 220 -13.40 13.98 28.69
C VAL A 220 -14.83 14.45 28.47
N ASN A 221 -15.20 15.61 29.01
CA ASN A 221 -16.55 16.17 28.82
C ASN A 221 -16.80 16.60 27.38
N ALA A 222 -15.80 17.15 26.68
CA ALA A 222 -15.91 17.44 25.26
C ALA A 222 -16.18 16.14 24.47
N ILE A 223 -15.40 15.09 24.69
CA ILE A 223 -15.53 13.83 23.96
C ILE A 223 -16.85 13.10 24.27
N LYS A 224 -17.30 13.10 25.54
CA LYS A 224 -18.55 12.45 25.95
C LYS A 224 -19.80 13.01 25.27
N THR A 225 -19.73 14.23 24.74
CA THR A 225 -20.87 14.81 24.00
C THR A 225 -21.12 14.11 22.66
N ASP A 226 -20.11 13.42 22.12
CA ASP A 226 -20.19 12.67 20.86
C ASP A 226 -19.94 11.19 21.11
N HIS A 227 -21.01 10.40 21.09
CA HIS A 227 -20.96 8.96 21.38
C HIS A 227 -20.15 8.17 20.34
N ALA A 228 -20.07 8.65 19.09
CA ALA A 228 -19.32 7.98 18.02
C ALA A 228 -17.80 8.19 18.20
N ILE A 229 -17.38 9.42 18.49
CA ILE A 229 -15.98 9.74 18.81
C ILE A 229 -15.57 9.04 20.12
N ALA A 230 -16.43 9.06 21.14
CA ALA A 230 -16.17 8.37 22.40
C ALA A 230 -15.93 6.86 22.21
N LEU A 231 -16.73 6.19 21.38
CA LEU A 231 -16.57 4.77 21.09
C LEU A 231 -15.27 4.47 20.33
N LYS A 232 -14.90 5.33 19.36
CA LYS A 232 -13.65 5.19 18.59
C LYS A 232 -12.41 5.39 19.45
N ILE A 233 -12.47 6.36 20.37
CA ILE A 233 -11.43 6.56 21.38
C ILE A 233 -11.30 5.35 22.31
N LEU A 234 -12.41 4.76 22.76
CA LEU A 234 -12.39 3.55 23.59
C LEU A 234 -11.77 2.36 22.84
N LYS A 235 -12.10 2.19 21.56
CA LYS A 235 -11.49 1.16 20.70
C LYS A 235 -9.99 1.37 20.54
N LEU A 236 -9.57 2.61 20.26
CA LEU A 236 -8.15 2.97 20.17
C LEU A 236 -7.41 2.66 21.48
N ALA A 237 -8.00 3.01 22.61
CA ALA A 237 -7.40 2.84 23.94
C ALA A 237 -7.27 1.39 24.40
N ASN A 238 -8.05 0.49 23.78
CA ASN A 238 -7.98 -0.95 23.98
C ASN A 238 -7.19 -1.67 22.89
N SER A 239 -6.57 -0.95 21.95
CA SER A 239 -5.71 -1.56 20.93
C SER A 239 -4.40 -2.10 21.55
N ALA A 240 -3.73 -2.99 20.82
CA ALA A 240 -2.46 -3.59 21.23
C ALA A 240 -1.35 -2.57 21.52
N VAL A 241 -1.41 -1.39 20.89
CA VAL A 241 -0.46 -0.28 21.09
C VAL A 241 -0.55 0.32 22.49
N TYR A 242 -1.76 0.38 23.07
CA TYR A 242 -2.03 1.05 24.35
C TYR A 242 -2.39 0.10 25.49
N THR A 243 -2.59 -1.19 25.21
CA THR A 243 -2.99 -2.18 26.22
C THR A 243 -1.80 -2.74 26.99
N ARG A 244 -1.71 -2.39 28.28
CA ARG A 244 -0.80 -3.01 29.27
C ARG A 244 -1.57 -3.49 30.50
N GLY A 245 -2.71 -4.17 30.32
CA GLY A 245 -3.54 -4.66 31.42
C GLY A 245 -5.00 -4.86 31.04
N GLU A 246 -5.92 -4.72 32.00
CA GLU A 246 -7.35 -4.90 31.75
C GLU A 246 -7.92 -3.88 30.74
N PRO A 247 -8.87 -4.30 29.89
CA PRO A 247 -9.60 -3.41 28.99
C PRO A 247 -10.28 -2.26 29.73
N ILE A 248 -10.32 -1.09 29.10
CA ILE A 248 -10.94 0.12 29.65
C ILE A 248 -12.31 0.37 29.02
N ASP A 249 -13.23 0.82 29.86
CA ASP A 249 -14.66 0.94 29.61
C ASP A 249 -15.16 2.39 29.59
N SER A 250 -14.26 3.37 29.74
CA SER A 250 -14.63 4.78 29.85
C SER A 250 -13.59 5.72 29.24
N VAL A 251 -14.09 6.78 28.60
CA VAL A 251 -13.25 7.82 27.97
C VAL A 251 -12.26 8.42 28.97
N LYS A 252 -12.66 8.56 30.24
CA LYS A 252 -11.75 9.04 31.30
C LYS A 252 -10.58 8.08 31.52
N LYS A 253 -10.81 6.77 31.58
CA LYS A 253 -9.73 5.77 31.65
C LYS A 253 -8.88 5.78 30.39
N ALA A 254 -9.48 6.00 29.21
CA ALA A 254 -8.77 6.17 27.93
C ALA A 254 -7.82 7.37 27.96
N VAL A 255 -8.28 8.53 28.42
CA VAL A 255 -7.47 9.74 28.51
C VAL A 255 -6.34 9.60 29.54
N VAL A 256 -6.58 8.89 30.64
CA VAL A 256 -5.53 8.61 31.63
C VAL A 256 -4.49 7.62 31.10
N ARG A 257 -4.90 6.63 30.29
CA ARG A 257 -4.01 5.57 29.79
C ARG A 257 -3.21 6.00 28.55
N ILE A 258 -3.89 6.55 27.56
CA ILE A 258 -3.25 7.02 26.31
C ILE A 258 -2.54 8.36 26.57
N GLY A 259 -3.10 9.19 27.43
CA GLY A 259 -2.65 10.54 27.69
C GLY A 259 -3.51 11.59 27.00
N MET A 260 -3.46 12.81 27.53
CA MET A 260 -4.40 13.87 27.16
C MET A 260 -4.12 14.44 25.76
N GLU A 261 -2.85 14.44 25.34
CA GLU A 261 -2.44 14.96 24.04
C GLU A 261 -2.79 13.98 22.91
N GLN A 262 -2.51 12.71 23.14
CA GLN A 262 -2.77 11.60 22.22
C GLN A 262 -4.27 11.44 21.95
N ILE A 263 -5.11 11.66 22.96
CA ILE A 263 -6.57 11.67 22.77
C ILE A 263 -7.04 12.87 21.94
N ARG A 264 -6.43 14.05 22.11
CA ARG A 264 -6.78 15.22 21.28
C ARG A 264 -6.49 14.92 19.82
N GLU A 265 -5.29 14.43 19.52
CA GLU A 265 -4.90 14.09 18.15
C GLU A 265 -5.80 13.00 17.57
N ALA A 266 -6.11 11.95 18.33
CA ALA A 266 -7.03 10.90 17.90
C ALA A 266 -8.42 11.45 17.55
N VAL A 267 -8.99 12.34 18.37
CA VAL A 267 -10.30 12.96 18.09
C VAL A 267 -10.27 13.79 16.82
N LEU A 268 -9.19 14.55 16.58
CA LEU A 268 -9.02 15.33 15.35
C LEU A 268 -8.95 14.41 14.13
N ASN A 269 -8.13 13.36 14.21
CA ASN A 269 -7.94 12.38 13.15
C ASN A 269 -9.24 11.64 12.82
N ILE A 270 -9.96 11.16 13.85
CA ILE A 270 -11.27 10.51 13.73
C ILE A 270 -12.29 11.45 13.05
N SER A 271 -12.34 12.72 13.44
CA SER A 271 -13.30 13.67 12.87
C SER A 271 -13.02 13.98 11.41
N VAL A 272 -11.75 14.07 11.01
CA VAL A 272 -11.39 14.33 9.62
C VAL A 272 -11.75 13.12 8.77
N VAL A 273 -11.44 11.91 9.25
CA VAL A 273 -11.82 10.66 8.59
C VAL A 273 -13.34 10.55 8.46
N ASP A 274 -14.11 10.81 9.51
CA ASP A 274 -15.58 10.73 9.47
C ASP A 274 -16.21 11.79 8.58
N SER A 275 -15.66 13.00 8.61
CA SER A 275 -16.14 14.10 7.78
C SER A 275 -15.90 13.82 6.30
N LEU A 276 -14.85 13.09 5.93
CA LEU A 276 -14.40 12.94 4.55
C LEU A 276 -14.58 11.53 3.98
N GLY A 277 -14.68 10.52 4.83
CA GLY A 277 -14.70 9.09 4.49
C GLY A 277 -16.00 8.61 3.86
N ASP A 278 -17.13 9.27 4.14
CA ASP A 278 -18.45 8.88 3.62
C ASP A 278 -18.62 9.20 2.11
N LYS A 279 -17.63 9.84 1.48
CA LYS A 279 -17.71 10.34 0.10
C LYS A 279 -16.56 9.91 -0.81
N GLY A 280 -15.69 8.99 -0.37
CA GLY A 280 -14.45 8.62 -1.06
C GLY A 280 -14.59 7.85 -2.40
N GLY A 281 -15.76 7.87 -3.05
CA GLY A 281 -15.99 7.26 -4.37
C GLY A 281 -16.18 8.28 -5.50
N ALA A 282 -16.16 9.58 -5.23
CA ALA A 282 -16.33 10.62 -6.24
C ALA A 282 -14.97 11.12 -6.77
N GLY A 283 -14.86 11.36 -8.08
CA GLY A 283 -13.72 12.09 -8.67
C GLY A 283 -12.46 11.29 -9.01
N GLY A 284 -12.50 9.95 -8.97
CA GLY A 284 -11.40 9.09 -9.46
C GLY A 284 -10.34 8.71 -8.42
N VAL A 285 -10.57 8.99 -7.14
CA VAL A 285 -9.76 8.53 -6.00
C VAL A 285 -10.43 7.30 -5.39
N ASP A 286 -9.69 6.21 -5.17
CA ASP A 286 -10.16 5.02 -4.48
C ASP A 286 -10.04 5.24 -2.97
N ALA A 287 -11.16 5.26 -2.24
CA ALA A 287 -11.19 5.49 -0.80
C ALA A 287 -10.28 4.53 0.00
N ALA A 288 -10.28 3.24 -0.35
CA ALA A 288 -9.52 2.24 0.38
C ALA A 288 -8.02 2.48 0.17
N GLN A 289 -7.60 2.65 -1.09
CA GLN A 289 -6.19 2.94 -1.40
C GLN A 289 -5.73 4.29 -0.84
N PHE A 290 -6.62 5.29 -0.83
CA PHE A 290 -6.33 6.60 -0.27
C PHE A 290 -6.03 6.50 1.23
N TRP A 291 -6.92 5.87 2.00
CA TRP A 291 -6.74 5.76 3.44
C TRP A 291 -5.58 4.83 3.80
N GLU A 292 -5.33 3.78 3.02
CA GLU A 292 -4.11 2.96 3.16
C GLU A 292 -2.86 3.84 3.12
N HIS A 293 -2.76 4.68 2.09
CA HIS A 293 -1.63 5.57 1.89
C HIS A 293 -1.48 6.57 3.03
N SER A 294 -2.57 7.22 3.43
CA SER A 294 -2.55 8.19 4.53
C SER A 294 -2.14 7.55 5.86
N ILE A 295 -2.63 6.34 6.17
CA ILE A 295 -2.25 5.59 7.38
C ILE A 295 -0.77 5.20 7.33
N ALA A 296 -0.33 4.61 6.21
CA ALA A 296 1.06 4.22 6.02
C ALA A 296 2.00 5.43 6.17
N CYS A 297 1.66 6.56 5.54
CA CYS A 297 2.43 7.80 5.68
C CYS A 297 2.49 8.28 7.14
N GLY A 298 1.37 8.24 7.87
CA GLY A 298 1.33 8.59 9.29
C GLY A 298 2.25 7.72 10.14
N LEU A 299 2.18 6.41 9.96
CA LEU A 299 3.02 5.45 10.68
C LEU A 299 4.52 5.63 10.35
N ILE A 300 4.86 5.77 9.06
CA ILE A 300 6.26 5.98 8.63
C ILE A 300 6.80 7.29 9.19
N ALA A 301 6.03 8.38 9.10
CA ALA A 301 6.41 9.67 9.65
C ALA A 301 6.65 9.59 11.16
N THR A 302 5.81 8.84 11.87
CA THR A 302 5.97 8.58 13.32
C THR A 302 7.26 7.83 13.60
N ALA A 303 7.54 6.74 12.88
CA ALA A 303 8.75 5.94 13.07
C ALA A 303 10.03 6.75 12.80
N ILE A 304 10.01 7.61 11.78
CA ILE A 304 11.12 8.53 11.48
C ILE A 304 11.28 9.58 12.59
N ALA A 305 10.18 10.19 13.04
CA ALA A 305 10.21 11.22 14.06
C ALA A 305 10.71 10.67 15.41
N GLN A 306 10.32 9.44 15.80
CA GLN A 306 10.78 8.79 17.03
C GLN A 306 12.30 8.62 17.11
N GLU A 307 12.97 8.39 15.97
CA GLU A 307 14.43 8.29 15.92
C GLU A 307 15.10 9.67 16.12
N GLN A 308 14.44 10.75 15.68
CA GLN A 308 14.97 12.11 15.79
C GLN A 308 14.71 12.69 17.20
N ARG A 309 13.43 12.78 17.59
CA ARG A 309 12.97 13.29 18.89
C ARG A 309 11.56 12.76 19.22
N GLN A 310 11.38 12.19 20.41
CA GLN A 310 10.10 11.60 20.83
C GLN A 310 8.94 12.61 20.92
N ASP A 311 9.21 13.90 21.16
CA ASP A 311 8.20 14.95 21.29
C ASP A 311 7.52 15.35 19.96
N GLU A 312 8.10 14.98 18.81
CA GLU A 312 7.53 15.29 17.49
C GLU A 312 6.77 14.11 16.86
N ALA A 313 6.82 12.93 17.47
CA ALA A 313 6.26 11.69 16.91
C ALA A 313 4.72 11.71 16.77
N GLU A 314 4.04 12.32 17.73
CA GLU A 314 2.57 12.40 17.79
C GLU A 314 2.03 13.26 16.63
N SER A 315 2.57 14.48 16.50
CA SER A 315 2.25 15.38 15.40
C SER A 315 2.59 14.78 14.03
N ALA A 316 3.64 13.94 13.93
CA ALA A 316 4.03 13.31 12.66
C ALA A 316 2.97 12.34 12.10
N PHE A 317 2.27 11.59 12.96
CA PHE A 317 1.17 10.73 12.52
C PHE A 317 0.04 11.55 11.89
N THR A 318 -0.37 12.61 12.59
CA THR A 318 -1.44 13.53 12.15
C THR A 318 -1.07 14.20 10.83
N LEU A 319 0.20 14.63 10.68
CA LEU A 319 0.71 15.17 9.43
C LEU A 319 0.56 14.17 8.26
N GLY A 320 0.95 12.91 8.48
CA GLY A 320 0.84 11.85 7.48
C GLY A 320 -0.61 11.49 7.14
N LEU A 321 -1.54 11.56 8.09
CA LEU A 321 -2.95 11.31 7.81
C LEU A 321 -3.58 12.43 6.96
N LEU A 322 -3.20 13.68 7.22
CA LEU A 322 -3.84 14.85 6.62
C LEU A 322 -3.22 15.30 5.28
N HIS A 323 -1.99 14.90 4.96
CA HIS A 323 -1.23 15.55 3.88
C HIS A 323 -1.91 15.54 2.51
N ASP A 324 -2.59 14.45 2.16
CA ASP A 324 -3.22 14.24 0.86
C ASP A 324 -4.74 14.48 0.86
N VAL A 325 -5.32 14.86 2.01
CA VAL A 325 -6.76 15.12 2.17
C VAL A 325 -7.28 16.18 1.18
N GLY A 326 -6.42 17.08 0.72
CA GLY A 326 -6.77 18.09 -0.27
C GLY A 326 -7.29 17.49 -1.58
N ARG A 327 -6.89 16.26 -1.92
CA ARG A 327 -7.39 15.55 -3.11
C ARG A 327 -8.85 15.14 -2.97
N VAL A 328 -9.26 14.71 -1.77
CA VAL A 328 -10.66 14.39 -1.46
C VAL A 328 -11.51 15.66 -1.54
N VAL A 329 -10.98 16.78 -1.05
CA VAL A 329 -11.65 18.09 -1.16
C VAL A 329 -11.81 18.50 -2.63
N LEU A 330 -10.75 18.39 -3.42
CA LEU A 330 -10.76 18.71 -4.85
C LEU A 330 -11.76 17.83 -5.61
N ALA A 331 -11.78 16.53 -5.31
CA ALA A 331 -12.70 15.58 -5.92
C ALA A 331 -14.17 15.93 -5.65
N GLU A 332 -14.50 16.38 -4.44
CA GLU A 332 -15.85 16.80 -4.07
C GLU A 332 -16.25 18.13 -4.74
N GLN A 333 -15.35 19.13 -4.74
CA GLN A 333 -15.67 20.47 -5.24
C GLN A 333 -15.72 20.55 -6.75
N LEU A 334 -14.76 19.91 -7.42
CA LEU A 334 -14.59 20.02 -8.86
C LEU A 334 -15.20 18.85 -9.64
N LYS A 335 -15.53 17.74 -8.95
CA LYS A 335 -16.22 16.58 -9.52
C LYS A 335 -15.55 16.10 -10.82
N ASP A 336 -16.28 16.14 -11.94
CA ASP A 336 -15.80 15.70 -13.26
C ASP A 336 -14.53 16.42 -13.71
N LYS A 337 -14.35 17.70 -13.34
CA LYS A 337 -13.13 18.45 -13.66
C LYS A 337 -11.91 17.83 -12.97
N TYR A 338 -12.03 17.39 -11.72
CA TYR A 338 -10.92 16.73 -11.02
C TYR A 338 -10.71 15.30 -11.51
N ALA A 339 -11.78 14.56 -11.81
CA ALA A 339 -11.66 13.25 -12.46
C ALA A 339 -10.89 13.34 -13.79
N TYR A 340 -11.08 14.42 -14.55
CA TYR A 340 -10.33 14.70 -15.78
C TYR A 340 -8.84 14.99 -15.51
N VAL A 341 -8.51 15.75 -14.45
CA VAL A 341 -7.13 15.99 -14.00
C VAL A 341 -6.44 14.67 -13.65
N MET A 342 -7.08 13.83 -12.84
CA MET A 342 -6.55 12.51 -12.45
C MET A 342 -6.32 11.60 -13.66
N ARG A 343 -7.28 11.56 -14.59
CA ARG A 343 -7.16 10.79 -15.83
C ARG A 343 -5.99 11.28 -16.69
N THR A 344 -5.87 12.60 -16.84
CA THR A 344 -4.79 13.24 -17.62
C THR A 344 -3.42 12.88 -17.04
N ALA A 345 -3.28 12.91 -15.72
CA ALA A 345 -2.05 12.52 -15.05
C ALA A 345 -1.69 11.05 -15.31
N ARG A 346 -2.68 10.15 -15.28
CA ARG A 346 -2.49 8.72 -15.57
C ARG A 346 -2.10 8.47 -17.02
N GLU A 347 -2.83 9.06 -17.97
CA GLU A 347 -2.58 8.90 -19.41
C GLU A 347 -1.21 9.43 -19.82
N LEU A 348 -0.81 10.60 -19.30
CA LEU A 348 0.48 11.20 -19.57
C LEU A 348 1.62 10.65 -18.70
N ARG A 349 1.30 9.81 -17.70
CA ARG A 349 2.25 9.23 -16.74
C ARG A 349 3.09 10.30 -16.04
N ILE A 350 2.44 11.40 -15.66
CA ILE A 350 3.05 12.55 -14.97
C ILE A 350 2.57 12.55 -13.51
N PRO A 351 3.44 12.88 -12.53
CA PRO A 351 3.01 13.07 -11.15
C PRO A 351 1.85 14.05 -11.01
N VAL A 352 0.83 13.65 -10.25
CA VAL A 352 -0.47 14.33 -10.25
C VAL A 352 -0.35 15.77 -9.76
N GLU A 353 0.51 16.06 -8.79
CA GLU A 353 0.74 17.41 -8.27
C GLU A 353 1.23 18.39 -9.35
N GLN A 354 1.94 17.90 -10.36
CA GLN A 354 2.40 18.72 -11.49
C GLN A 354 1.24 19.05 -12.43
N VAL A 355 0.37 18.06 -12.68
CA VAL A 355 -0.82 18.21 -13.51
C VAL A 355 -1.84 19.13 -12.84
N GLU A 356 -2.08 18.96 -11.54
CA GLU A 356 -2.92 19.85 -10.72
C GLU A 356 -2.48 21.31 -10.83
N LYS A 357 -1.19 21.57 -10.54
CA LYS A 357 -0.61 22.92 -10.63
C LYS A 357 -0.81 23.55 -11.99
N ARG A 358 -0.85 22.76 -13.05
CA ARG A 358 -0.98 23.24 -14.43
C ARG A 358 -2.44 23.42 -14.88
N MET A 359 -3.32 22.51 -14.49
CA MET A 359 -4.71 22.46 -14.95
C MET A 359 -5.68 23.22 -14.02
N ILE A 360 -5.47 23.18 -12.71
CA ILE A 360 -6.34 23.84 -11.72
C ILE A 360 -5.63 24.94 -10.94
N LEU A 361 -4.36 25.24 -11.26
CA LEU A 361 -3.57 26.34 -10.69
C LEU A 361 -3.24 26.24 -9.19
N PHE A 362 -3.70 25.16 -8.54
CA PHE A 362 -3.45 24.79 -7.16
C PHE A 362 -3.06 23.33 -7.10
N THR A 363 -2.25 22.94 -6.11
CA THR A 363 -2.06 21.54 -5.73
C THR A 363 -2.98 21.19 -4.56
N HIS A 364 -3.22 19.91 -4.34
CA HIS A 364 -3.91 19.44 -3.12
C HIS A 364 -3.23 19.92 -1.83
N ALA A 365 -1.90 20.08 -1.82
CA ALA A 365 -1.17 20.65 -0.69
C ALA A 365 -1.52 22.13 -0.44
N ASP A 366 -1.68 22.92 -1.51
CA ASP A 366 -2.12 24.32 -1.40
C ASP A 366 -3.54 24.44 -0.86
N VAL A 367 -4.43 23.53 -1.27
CA VAL A 367 -5.80 23.43 -0.76
C VAL A 367 -5.79 23.14 0.74
N MET A 368 -4.99 22.18 1.18
CA MET A 368 -4.85 21.85 2.60
C MET A 368 -4.24 22.98 3.42
N ASP A 369 -3.23 23.68 2.89
CA ASP A 369 -2.66 24.85 3.57
C ASP A 369 -3.74 25.89 3.89
N ARG A 370 -4.60 26.21 2.91
CA ARG A 370 -5.68 27.19 3.08
C ARG A 370 -6.74 26.71 4.07
N ILE A 371 -7.24 25.49 3.91
CA ILE A 371 -8.31 24.94 4.77
C ILE A 371 -7.86 24.83 6.22
N LEU A 372 -6.66 24.27 6.47
CA LEU A 372 -6.17 24.11 7.83
C LEU A 372 -5.92 25.46 8.52
N ARG A 373 -5.46 26.48 7.77
CA ARG A 373 -5.35 27.85 8.30
C ARG A 373 -6.70 28.46 8.65
N MET A 374 -7.72 28.26 7.80
CA MET A 374 -9.09 28.73 8.08
C MET A 374 -9.67 28.07 9.33
N TRP A 375 -9.38 26.77 9.54
CA TRP A 375 -9.79 26.03 10.74
C TRP A 375 -8.94 26.35 11.99
N GLY A 376 -7.94 27.23 11.87
CA GLY A 376 -7.12 27.67 12.99
C GLY A 376 -6.07 26.64 13.45
N PHE A 377 -5.66 25.70 12.59
CA PHE A 377 -4.58 24.77 12.91
C PHE A 377 -3.26 25.51 13.14
N PRO A 378 -2.43 25.05 14.10
CA PRO A 378 -1.11 25.63 14.34
C PRO A 378 -0.21 25.58 13.10
N LYS A 379 0.54 26.66 12.84
CA LYS A 379 1.47 26.75 11.68
C LYS A 379 2.51 25.64 11.63
N HIS A 380 2.88 25.05 12.77
CA HIS A 380 3.81 23.92 12.82
C HIS A 380 3.22 22.60 12.31
N LEU A 381 1.90 22.46 12.25
CA LEU A 381 1.21 21.35 11.62
C LEU A 381 0.86 21.63 10.15
N VAL A 382 0.54 22.89 9.81
CA VAL A 382 0.15 23.22 8.42
C VAL A 382 1.35 23.22 7.48
N ASN A 383 2.47 23.84 7.87
CA ASN A 383 3.57 24.08 6.96
C ASN A 383 4.22 22.79 6.41
N PRO A 384 4.43 21.71 7.19
CA PRO A 384 4.91 20.45 6.62
C PRO A 384 4.01 19.91 5.51
N ILE A 385 2.68 19.99 5.67
CA ILE A 385 1.70 19.57 4.67
C ILE A 385 1.83 20.40 3.39
N ALA A 386 2.04 21.71 3.47
CA ALA A 386 2.22 22.53 2.26
C ALA A 386 3.51 22.20 1.48
N LEU A 387 4.52 21.63 2.13
CA LEU A 387 5.88 21.49 1.60
C LEU A 387 6.26 20.06 1.20
N HIS A 388 5.41 19.06 1.42
CA HIS A 388 5.80 17.64 1.36
C HIS A 388 6.22 17.13 -0.04
N HIS A 389 5.81 17.80 -1.13
CA HIS A 389 6.27 17.49 -2.50
C HIS A 389 7.64 18.10 -2.85
N LEU A 390 8.15 19.03 -2.05
CA LEU A 390 9.41 19.69 -2.33
C LEU A 390 10.63 18.82 -2.01
N SER A 391 11.77 19.14 -2.62
CA SER A 391 13.07 18.56 -2.24
C SER A 391 13.54 19.08 -0.88
N ALA A 392 14.41 18.34 -0.21
CA ALA A 392 14.94 18.74 1.09
C ALA A 392 15.64 20.12 1.04
N GLY A 393 16.40 20.38 -0.03
CA GLY A 393 17.02 21.68 -0.28
C GLY A 393 16.02 22.84 -0.42
N ASN A 394 14.84 22.61 -1.02
CA ASN A 394 13.81 23.63 -1.14
C ASN A 394 13.08 23.87 0.20
N ILE A 395 12.79 22.81 0.95
CA ILE A 395 12.22 22.91 2.31
C ILE A 395 13.14 23.75 3.20
N ARG A 396 14.46 23.49 3.16
CA ARG A 396 15.47 24.24 3.92
C ARG A 396 15.46 25.74 3.63
N LYS A 397 15.17 26.14 2.39
CA LYS A 397 15.08 27.55 1.98
C LYS A 397 13.77 28.20 2.41
N MET A 398 12.65 27.48 2.31
CA MET A 398 11.31 28.04 2.53
C MET A 398 10.91 28.09 4.00
N ALA A 399 11.30 27.08 4.79
CA ALA A 399 10.91 26.96 6.20
C ALA A 399 12.06 26.40 7.06
N PRO A 400 13.16 27.16 7.26
CA PRO A 400 14.36 26.67 7.95
C PRO A 400 14.11 26.20 9.39
N GLN A 401 13.08 26.73 10.05
CA GLN A 401 12.70 26.35 11.42
C GLN A 401 11.86 25.05 11.49
N GLN A 402 11.42 24.52 10.34
CA GLN A 402 10.51 23.37 10.24
C GLN A 402 11.04 22.32 9.26
N VAL A 403 12.35 22.34 9.00
CA VAL A 403 12.99 21.41 8.06
C VAL A 403 12.80 19.98 8.50
N THR A 404 12.92 19.70 9.80
CA THR A 404 12.78 18.34 10.33
C THR A 404 11.39 17.77 10.05
N GLN A 405 10.31 18.47 10.44
CA GLN A 405 8.95 17.97 10.21
C GLN A 405 8.60 17.91 8.72
N GLY A 406 8.98 18.93 7.95
CA GLY A 406 8.74 18.98 6.51
C GLY A 406 9.43 17.84 5.77
N VAL A 407 10.72 17.62 6.04
CA VAL A 407 11.49 16.54 5.41
C VAL A 407 11.04 15.16 5.92
N THR A 408 10.62 15.05 7.18
CA THR A 408 10.06 13.80 7.74
C THR A 408 8.79 13.39 7.00
N LEU A 409 7.82 14.30 6.87
CA LEU A 409 6.58 14.01 6.14
C LEU A 409 6.85 13.73 4.66
N ALA A 410 7.72 14.52 4.03
CA ALA A 410 8.12 14.35 2.65
C ALA A 410 8.78 12.98 2.40
N LEU A 411 9.65 12.54 3.31
CA LEU A 411 10.32 11.23 3.24
C LEU A 411 9.31 10.09 3.47
N ALA A 412 8.43 10.23 4.46
CA ALA A 412 7.40 9.24 4.75
C ALA A 412 6.49 8.97 3.55
N ASN A 413 6.03 10.03 2.89
CA ASN A 413 5.22 9.93 1.68
C ASN A 413 5.94 9.14 0.56
N ARG A 414 7.24 9.41 0.37
CA ARG A 414 8.04 8.75 -0.67
C ARG A 414 8.32 7.28 -0.38
N ILE A 415 8.55 6.94 0.89
CA ILE A 415 8.69 5.54 1.33
C ILE A 415 7.37 4.79 1.14
N ALA A 416 6.23 5.39 1.51
CA ALA A 416 4.91 4.78 1.31
C ALA A 416 4.66 4.45 -0.17
N HIS A 417 4.94 5.40 -1.07
CA HIS A 417 4.87 5.18 -2.52
C HIS A 417 5.84 4.09 -2.99
N ALA A 418 7.09 4.11 -2.55
CA ALA A 418 8.09 3.08 -2.89
C ALA A 418 7.67 1.68 -2.40
N MET A 419 6.94 1.59 -1.29
CA MET A 419 6.39 0.35 -0.77
C MET A 419 5.05 -0.05 -1.40
N MET A 420 4.46 0.79 -2.25
CA MET A 420 3.13 0.62 -2.84
C MET A 420 2.05 0.34 -1.76
N LEU A 421 2.09 1.12 -0.68
CA LEU A 421 1.10 1.06 0.40
C LEU A 421 -0.04 2.02 0.07
N GLY A 422 -0.97 1.58 -0.76
CA GLY A 422 -2.06 2.41 -1.25
C GLY A 422 -1.60 3.53 -2.17
N THR A 423 -2.56 4.38 -2.54
CA THR A 423 -2.30 5.58 -3.34
C THR A 423 -3.36 6.64 -3.06
N SER A 424 -2.94 7.89 -2.97
CA SER A 424 -3.84 9.04 -3.02
C SER A 424 -4.28 9.41 -4.44
N GLY A 425 -3.96 8.55 -5.42
CA GLY A 425 -4.09 8.78 -6.85
C GLY A 425 -2.78 9.19 -7.53
N ASN A 426 -1.71 9.42 -6.76
CA ASN A 426 -0.34 9.56 -7.25
C ASN A 426 0.40 8.23 -7.12
N GLU A 427 0.88 7.69 -8.24
CA GLU A 427 1.69 6.46 -8.29
C GLU A 427 3.14 6.76 -8.70
N ALA A 428 3.61 7.98 -8.45
CA ALA A 428 4.97 8.38 -8.74
C ALA A 428 5.95 7.91 -7.64
N ILE A 429 7.08 7.37 -8.05
CA ILE A 429 8.21 7.03 -7.19
C ILE A 429 9.25 8.15 -7.27
N TYR A 430 9.68 8.62 -6.11
CA TYR A 430 10.60 9.75 -5.97
C TYR A 430 11.87 9.33 -5.22
N PRO A 431 13.00 10.03 -5.42
CA PRO A 431 14.22 9.77 -4.67
C PRO A 431 14.08 10.17 -3.19
N THR A 432 14.77 9.45 -2.32
CA THR A 432 14.68 9.57 -0.84
C THR A 432 16.01 9.95 -0.19
N GLU A 433 17.12 9.82 -0.91
CA GLU A 433 18.48 9.90 -0.39
C GLU A 433 18.79 11.27 0.20
N GLU A 434 18.46 12.35 -0.51
CA GLU A 434 18.68 13.74 -0.04
C GLU A 434 17.94 14.02 1.28
N MET A 435 16.77 13.39 1.47
CA MET A 435 15.94 13.55 2.67
C MET A 435 16.53 12.76 3.84
N CYS A 436 16.92 11.51 3.61
CA CYS A 436 17.62 10.68 4.57
C CYS A 436 18.93 11.34 5.05
N GLU A 437 19.72 11.90 4.12
CA GLU A 437 20.94 12.66 4.41
C GLU A 437 20.66 13.92 5.23
N THR A 438 19.60 14.66 4.88
CA THR A 438 19.21 15.89 5.60
C THR A 438 18.78 15.61 7.04
N LEU A 439 18.07 14.49 7.26
CA LEU A 439 17.68 14.03 8.60
C LEU A 439 18.80 13.26 9.32
N ARG A 440 19.92 12.96 8.65
CA ARG A 440 21.01 12.12 9.18
C ARG A 440 20.51 10.77 9.70
N LEU A 441 19.54 10.17 9.00
CA LEU A 441 18.92 8.92 9.43
C LEU A 441 19.89 7.74 9.31
N ASN A 442 19.87 6.88 10.31
CA ASN A 442 20.54 5.58 10.24
C ASN A 442 19.79 4.69 9.23
N PRO A 443 20.47 4.08 8.24
CA PRO A 443 19.82 3.17 7.29
C PRO A 443 19.07 2.00 7.93
N GLY A 444 19.47 1.57 9.13
CA GLY A 444 18.76 0.56 9.92
C GLY A 444 17.33 0.97 10.28
N VAL A 445 17.03 2.26 10.35
CA VAL A 445 15.65 2.78 10.58
C VAL A 445 14.78 2.48 9.37
N ILE A 446 15.27 2.79 8.17
CA ILE A 446 14.57 2.53 6.91
C ILE A 446 14.32 1.02 6.75
N LYS A 447 15.32 0.19 7.07
CA LYS A 447 15.17 -1.27 7.07
C LYS A 447 14.04 -1.73 8.00
N ARG A 448 14.02 -1.29 9.26
CA ARG A 448 12.97 -1.64 10.22
C ARG A 448 11.58 -1.22 9.73
N ILE A 449 11.47 0.01 9.20
CA ILE A 449 10.21 0.52 8.63
C ILE A 449 9.74 -0.42 7.51
N ILE A 450 10.60 -0.77 6.56
CA ILE A 450 10.21 -1.66 5.44
C ILE A 450 9.74 -3.03 5.94
N GLU A 451 10.34 -3.54 7.02
CA GLU A 451 10.04 -4.85 7.60
C GLU A 451 8.73 -4.88 8.40
N SER A 452 8.32 -3.80 9.08
CA SER A 452 7.15 -3.81 9.97
C SER A 452 5.94 -3.05 9.45
N ILE A 453 6.14 -2.00 8.64
CA ILE A 453 5.09 -1.02 8.38
C ILE A 453 3.89 -1.59 7.63
N ARG A 454 4.09 -2.60 6.78
CA ARG A 454 2.99 -3.23 6.03
C ARG A 454 2.03 -3.91 6.99
N ASP A 455 2.56 -4.64 7.97
CA ASP A 455 1.77 -5.32 8.98
C ASP A 455 1.07 -4.31 9.90
N GLU A 456 1.79 -3.28 10.37
CA GLU A 456 1.21 -2.20 11.18
C GLU A 456 0.09 -1.44 10.44
N THR A 457 0.29 -1.18 9.14
CA THR A 457 -0.73 -0.53 8.31
C THR A 457 -1.95 -1.42 8.20
N ASN A 458 -1.76 -2.72 7.92
CA ASN A 458 -2.86 -3.68 7.87
C ASN A 458 -3.62 -3.74 9.20
N ASP A 459 -2.91 -3.73 10.32
CA ASP A 459 -3.50 -3.73 11.66
C ASP A 459 -4.39 -2.50 11.91
N ILE A 460 -3.95 -1.31 11.50
CA ILE A 460 -4.76 -0.09 11.62
C ILE A 460 -5.94 -0.10 10.67
N LYS A 461 -5.81 -0.60 9.43
CA LYS A 461 -6.94 -0.75 8.49
C LYS A 461 -8.08 -1.52 9.14
N PHE A 462 -7.79 -2.67 9.74
CA PHE A 462 -8.80 -3.48 10.43
C PHE A 462 -9.45 -2.74 11.60
N THR A 463 -8.68 -1.95 12.34
CA THR A 463 -9.18 -1.19 13.51
C THR A 463 -10.10 -0.02 13.10
N MET A 464 -9.68 0.76 12.10
CA MET A 464 -10.43 1.92 11.62
C MET A 464 -11.74 1.55 10.90
N LEU A 465 -11.86 0.34 10.37
CA LEU A 465 -12.97 -0.07 9.48
C LEU A 465 -13.97 -1.04 10.12
N SER A 466 -14.00 -1.16 11.44
CA SER A 466 -15.08 -1.86 12.13
C SER A 466 -16.46 -1.18 12.00
N THR A 467 -16.63 -0.19 11.10
CA THR A 467 -17.85 0.63 10.96
C THR A 467 -18.22 1.08 9.53
N SER A 468 -17.49 0.69 8.47
CA SER A 468 -17.79 1.17 7.10
C SER A 468 -17.87 0.02 6.08
N ASP A 469 -18.85 0.09 5.17
CA ASP A 469 -19.04 -0.79 4.01
C ASP A 469 -17.95 -0.58 2.92
N MET A 470 -16.71 -0.27 3.32
CA MET A 470 -15.60 -0.25 2.38
C MET A 470 -15.32 -1.70 1.97
N GLY A 471 -15.38 -1.98 0.67
CA GLY A 471 -15.16 -3.31 0.10
C GLY A 471 -13.75 -3.87 0.32
N SER A 472 -13.36 -4.84 -0.51
CA SER A 472 -12.00 -5.40 -0.51
C SER A 472 -10.94 -4.31 -0.71
N TRP A 473 -9.84 -4.38 0.05
CA TRP A 473 -8.68 -3.51 -0.13
C TRP A 473 -7.78 -4.12 -1.21
N PRO A 474 -7.63 -3.46 -2.37
CA PRO A 474 -6.83 -4.00 -3.45
C PRO A 474 -5.35 -4.01 -3.08
N ASP A 475 -4.69 -5.16 -3.29
CA ASP A 475 -3.24 -5.27 -3.15
C ASP A 475 -2.56 -4.66 -4.39
N MET A 476 -2.06 -3.43 -4.23
CA MET A 476 -1.35 -2.72 -5.29
C MET A 476 -0.11 -3.46 -5.78
N VAL A 477 0.64 -4.10 -4.87
CA VAL A 477 1.85 -4.84 -5.24
C VAL A 477 1.48 -5.96 -6.20
N GLN A 478 0.46 -6.73 -5.83
CA GLN A 478 -0.01 -7.84 -6.66
C GLN A 478 -0.62 -7.34 -7.98
N ALA A 479 -1.36 -6.23 -7.96
CA ALA A 479 -1.94 -5.62 -9.15
C ALA A 479 -0.86 -5.19 -10.15
N HIS A 480 0.21 -4.54 -9.70
CA HIS A 480 1.32 -4.12 -10.56
C HIS A 480 2.18 -5.31 -11.01
N ARG A 481 2.43 -6.31 -10.15
CA ARG A 481 3.10 -7.56 -10.55
C ARG A 481 2.35 -8.27 -11.67
N GLY A 482 1.02 -8.27 -11.63
CA GLY A 482 0.17 -8.84 -12.69
C GLY A 482 0.27 -8.16 -14.05
N LYS A 483 0.84 -6.94 -14.13
CA LYS A 483 1.09 -6.22 -15.39
C LYS A 483 2.44 -6.60 -16.05
N LEU A 484 3.29 -7.34 -15.35
CA LEU A 484 4.59 -7.78 -15.88
C LEU A 484 4.40 -8.98 -16.82
N LEU A 485 5.04 -8.95 -17.99
CA LEU A 485 4.99 -10.05 -18.97
C LEU A 485 5.92 -11.23 -18.61
N ALA A 486 6.87 -11.00 -17.71
CA ALA A 486 7.80 -12.00 -17.20
C ALA A 486 8.09 -11.73 -15.71
N PRO A 487 8.52 -12.74 -14.93
CA PRO A 487 8.93 -12.53 -13.54
C PRO A 487 10.00 -11.44 -13.45
N PHE A 488 9.82 -10.44 -12.60
CA PHE A 488 10.82 -9.38 -12.42
C PHE A 488 11.80 -9.75 -11.30
N LYS A 489 13.10 -9.78 -11.61
CA LYS A 489 14.15 -9.91 -10.59
C LYS A 489 15.37 -9.10 -10.99
N SER A 490 15.61 -8.03 -10.25
CA SER A 490 16.66 -7.05 -10.60
C SER A 490 17.95 -7.24 -9.81
N ILE A 491 19.10 -7.03 -10.46
CA ILE A 491 20.32 -6.57 -9.78
C ILE A 491 20.24 -5.04 -9.69
N PHE A 492 20.04 -4.51 -8.48
CA PHE A 492 19.88 -3.08 -8.25
C PHE A 492 21.19 -2.43 -7.76
N MET A 493 21.61 -1.33 -8.38
CA MET A 493 22.79 -0.55 -7.97
C MET A 493 22.46 0.94 -7.80
N SER A 494 22.95 1.53 -6.72
CA SER A 494 22.99 2.98 -6.53
C SER A 494 24.11 3.37 -5.57
N SER A 495 24.33 4.66 -5.34
CA SER A 495 25.37 5.12 -4.40
C SER A 495 25.02 4.89 -2.92
N SER A 496 23.75 4.71 -2.58
CA SER A 496 23.28 4.48 -1.20
C SER A 496 22.03 3.58 -1.20
N PRO A 497 22.15 2.32 -1.65
CA PRO A 497 21.01 1.43 -1.88
C PRO A 497 20.13 1.23 -0.64
N GLU A 498 20.71 1.26 0.55
CA GLU A 498 20.03 1.08 1.83
C GLU A 498 18.93 2.11 2.12
N ILE A 499 19.03 3.32 1.54
CA ILE A 499 18.08 4.42 1.70
C ILE A 499 17.38 4.83 0.39
N ASP A 500 17.61 4.07 -0.68
CA ASP A 500 17.12 4.36 -2.04
C ASP A 500 15.69 3.82 -2.27
N ALA A 501 14.74 4.71 -2.52
CA ALA A 501 13.35 4.37 -2.79
C ALA A 501 13.17 3.46 -4.02
N TYR A 502 13.99 3.60 -5.06
CA TYR A 502 13.88 2.75 -6.24
C TYR A 502 14.32 1.31 -5.95
N ARG A 503 15.26 1.11 -5.01
CA ARG A 503 15.58 -0.23 -4.51
C ARG A 503 14.40 -0.83 -3.77
N ILE A 504 13.76 -0.06 -2.88
CA ILE A 504 12.58 -0.51 -2.12
C ILE A 504 11.48 -0.94 -3.09
N PHE A 505 11.19 -0.09 -4.08
CA PHE A 505 10.21 -0.34 -5.13
C PHE A 505 10.52 -1.58 -5.98
N CYS A 506 11.76 -1.73 -6.47
CA CYS A 506 12.16 -2.93 -7.22
C CYS A 506 12.01 -4.21 -6.37
N GLY A 507 12.28 -4.11 -5.06
CA GLY A 507 12.05 -5.19 -4.11
C GLY A 507 10.58 -5.58 -3.99
N GLN A 508 9.65 -4.61 -4.02
CA GLN A 508 8.22 -4.91 -4.03
C GLN A 508 7.76 -5.55 -5.35
N LEU A 509 8.31 -5.15 -6.50
CA LEU A 509 7.97 -5.79 -7.78
C LEU A 509 8.54 -7.20 -7.92
N SER A 510 9.63 -7.50 -7.22
CA SER A 510 10.26 -8.83 -7.26
C SER A 510 9.46 -9.83 -6.44
N ASP A 511 9.23 -11.03 -6.99
CA ASP A 511 8.63 -12.12 -6.21
C ASP A 511 9.66 -12.70 -5.21
N PRO A 512 9.46 -12.54 -3.89
CA PRO A 512 10.41 -13.00 -2.89
C PRO A 512 10.53 -14.53 -2.83
N LEU A 513 9.55 -15.27 -3.34
CA LEU A 513 9.56 -16.75 -3.35
C LEU A 513 10.22 -17.32 -4.62
N SER A 514 10.50 -16.48 -5.62
CA SER A 514 11.05 -16.93 -6.89
C SER A 514 12.55 -17.25 -6.80
N SER A 515 12.89 -18.50 -7.08
CA SER A 515 14.28 -18.98 -7.22
C SER A 515 14.91 -18.63 -8.57
N ALA A 516 14.20 -17.95 -9.48
CA ALA A 516 14.72 -17.58 -10.79
C ALA A 516 15.99 -16.72 -10.66
N PRO A 517 16.95 -16.80 -11.60
CA PRO A 517 18.08 -15.86 -11.63
C PRO A 517 17.61 -14.44 -11.94
N PRO A 518 18.40 -13.39 -11.60
CA PRO A 518 18.11 -12.04 -12.03
C PRO A 518 18.01 -11.93 -13.56
N ASN A 519 17.03 -11.19 -14.06
CA ASN A 519 16.78 -11.04 -15.50
C ASN A 519 16.88 -9.58 -16.00
N VAL A 520 17.14 -8.63 -15.11
CA VAL A 520 17.31 -7.22 -15.45
C VAL A 520 18.30 -6.54 -14.49
N GLY A 521 19.07 -5.59 -15.00
CA GLY A 521 19.85 -4.65 -14.20
C GLY A 521 19.09 -3.34 -14.01
N VAL A 522 19.12 -2.78 -12.79
CA VAL A 522 18.57 -1.45 -12.50
C VAL A 522 19.66 -0.62 -11.85
N VAL A 523 20.01 0.52 -12.45
CA VAL A 523 21.04 1.42 -11.93
C VAL A 523 20.44 2.81 -11.72
N HIS A 524 20.43 3.28 -10.48
CA HIS A 524 20.01 4.63 -10.14
C HIS A 524 21.22 5.57 -10.03
N LEU A 525 21.18 6.65 -10.82
CA LEU A 525 22.23 7.66 -10.92
C LEU A 525 21.71 8.99 -10.36
N ARG A 526 22.33 9.49 -9.28
CA ARG A 526 22.05 10.84 -8.75
C ARG A 526 22.70 11.92 -9.62
N ALA A 527 23.81 11.59 -10.26
CA ALA A 527 24.50 12.47 -11.21
C ALA A 527 25.21 11.69 -12.32
N ALA A 528 25.35 12.30 -13.51
CA ALA A 528 25.97 11.64 -14.67
C ALA A 528 27.40 11.10 -14.40
N ARG A 529 28.14 11.73 -13.48
CA ARG A 529 29.49 11.30 -13.07
C ARG A 529 29.54 9.92 -12.38
N GLU A 530 28.42 9.46 -11.81
CA GLU A 530 28.36 8.16 -11.11
C GLU A 530 28.24 6.98 -12.08
N CYS A 531 27.85 7.25 -13.34
CA CYS A 531 27.57 6.24 -14.35
C CYS A 531 28.71 5.23 -14.52
N VAL A 532 29.96 5.71 -14.64
CA VAL A 532 31.14 4.86 -14.84
C VAL A 532 31.31 3.88 -13.67
N SER A 533 31.25 4.40 -12.44
CA SER A 533 31.53 3.62 -11.23
C SER A 533 30.44 2.60 -10.98
N LEU A 534 29.17 3.02 -11.03
CA LEU A 534 28.03 2.15 -10.75
C LEU A 534 27.81 1.09 -11.83
N THR A 535 28.07 1.40 -13.09
CA THR A 535 27.99 0.39 -14.17
C THR A 535 29.11 -0.65 -14.03
N LYS A 536 30.30 -0.24 -13.58
CA LYS A 536 31.39 -1.19 -13.29
C LYS A 536 31.03 -2.13 -12.12
N GLN A 537 30.43 -1.59 -11.06
CA GLN A 537 29.95 -2.40 -9.93
C GLN A 537 28.82 -3.35 -10.37
N PHE A 538 27.91 -2.87 -11.22
CA PHE A 538 26.88 -3.71 -11.83
C PHE A 538 27.47 -4.90 -12.59
N LEU A 539 28.49 -4.70 -13.42
CA LEU A 539 29.15 -5.79 -14.15
C LEU A 539 29.78 -6.84 -13.22
N MET A 540 30.35 -6.41 -12.09
CA MET A 540 30.87 -7.34 -11.08
C MET A 540 29.74 -8.14 -10.43
N ALA A 541 28.65 -7.47 -10.03
CA ALA A 541 27.48 -8.12 -9.45
C ALA A 541 26.79 -9.09 -10.43
N GLU A 542 26.79 -8.77 -11.72
CA GLU A 542 26.29 -9.65 -12.78
C GLU A 542 27.10 -10.95 -12.87
N GLN A 543 28.43 -10.84 -12.86
CA GLN A 543 29.33 -12.00 -12.85
C GLN A 543 29.18 -12.84 -11.58
N GLU A 544 29.06 -12.21 -10.41
CA GLU A 544 28.83 -12.90 -9.13
C GLU A 544 27.50 -13.66 -9.11
N ALA A 545 26.47 -13.11 -9.76
CA ALA A 545 25.18 -13.77 -9.92
C ALA A 545 25.18 -14.90 -10.96
N GLY A 546 26.30 -15.14 -11.65
CA GLY A 546 26.43 -16.19 -12.67
C GLY A 546 25.60 -15.92 -13.93
N VAL A 547 25.21 -14.66 -14.16
CA VAL A 547 24.45 -14.21 -15.34
C VAL A 547 25.33 -13.31 -16.19
N SER A 548 24.94 -13.06 -17.44
CA SER A 548 25.68 -12.14 -18.32
C SER A 548 24.75 -11.54 -19.36
N GLY A 549 25.04 -10.30 -19.77
CA GLY A 549 24.29 -9.64 -20.83
C GLY A 549 22.86 -9.22 -20.44
N LEU A 550 22.57 -9.04 -19.14
CA LEU A 550 21.27 -8.56 -18.68
C LEU A 550 20.92 -7.22 -19.34
N PRO A 551 19.64 -7.02 -19.73
CA PRO A 551 19.14 -5.71 -20.11
C PRO A 551 19.24 -4.75 -18.94
N LEU A 552 19.40 -3.45 -19.22
CA LEU A 552 19.71 -2.44 -18.20
C LEU A 552 18.70 -1.29 -18.21
N ILE A 553 18.18 -0.96 -17.04
CA ILE A 553 17.35 0.23 -16.80
C ILE A 553 18.18 1.25 -16.03
N LEU A 554 18.33 2.45 -16.59
CA LEU A 554 19.01 3.58 -15.96
C LEU A 554 17.99 4.59 -15.45
N ILE A 555 18.01 4.88 -14.15
CA ILE A 555 17.17 5.90 -13.52
C ILE A 555 18.02 7.14 -13.26
N SER A 556 17.58 8.33 -13.71
CA SER A 556 18.34 9.58 -13.51
C SER A 556 17.44 10.84 -13.45
N PRO A 557 17.77 11.89 -12.68
CA PRO A 557 16.95 13.11 -12.58
C PRO A 557 16.89 13.98 -13.86
N GLY A 558 17.67 13.67 -14.90
CA GLY A 558 17.46 14.25 -16.24
C GLY A 558 18.65 14.13 -17.21
N GLY A 559 18.30 14.15 -18.51
CA GLY A 559 19.22 14.35 -19.63
C GLY A 559 19.65 13.07 -20.35
N LYS A 560 19.97 13.19 -21.65
CA LYS A 560 20.70 12.15 -22.40
C LYS A 560 22.06 11.99 -21.74
N LEU A 561 22.26 10.93 -20.95
CA LEU A 561 23.62 10.52 -20.60
C LEU A 561 24.36 10.23 -21.92
N GLY A 562 25.61 10.69 -22.03
CA GLY A 562 26.50 10.23 -23.09
C GLY A 562 26.79 8.76 -22.84
N LEU A 563 25.92 7.88 -23.34
CA LEU A 563 25.96 6.42 -23.15
C LEU A 563 27.14 5.75 -23.90
N GLU A 564 28.07 6.54 -24.46
CA GLU A 564 29.29 6.10 -25.14
C GLU A 564 30.37 5.57 -24.17
N GLN A 565 29.98 4.76 -23.18
CA GLN A 565 30.91 4.09 -22.28
C GLN A 565 30.80 2.58 -22.48
N SER A 566 31.94 1.97 -22.74
CA SER A 566 32.18 0.58 -23.19
C SER A 566 31.45 -0.52 -22.40
N ALA A 567 31.01 -0.27 -21.16
CA ALA A 567 30.29 -1.24 -20.32
C ALA A 567 28.84 -1.52 -20.77
N MET A 568 28.20 -0.58 -21.46
CA MET A 568 26.80 -0.70 -21.93
C MET A 568 26.71 -1.04 -23.42
N ARG A 569 27.85 -1.10 -24.12
CA ARG A 569 27.91 -1.32 -25.55
C ARG A 569 27.41 -2.73 -25.89
N GLY A 570 26.41 -2.82 -26.76
CA GLY A 570 25.81 -4.09 -27.18
C GLY A 570 24.72 -4.65 -26.24
N ARG A 571 24.33 -3.91 -25.19
CA ARG A 571 23.21 -4.29 -24.30
C ARG A 571 21.93 -3.55 -24.67
N ARG A 572 20.79 -4.18 -24.41
CA ARG A 572 19.49 -3.50 -24.45
C ARG A 572 19.35 -2.62 -23.21
N CYS A 573 19.40 -1.30 -23.41
CA CYS A 573 19.37 -0.31 -22.34
C CYS A 573 18.19 0.64 -22.52
N ARG A 574 17.49 0.98 -21.42
CA ARG A 574 16.46 2.01 -21.38
C ARG A 574 16.74 2.99 -20.25
N MET A 575 16.39 4.26 -20.47
CA MET A 575 16.57 5.31 -19.48
C MET A 575 15.21 5.86 -19.04
N ILE A 576 15.05 6.05 -17.73
CA ILE A 576 13.85 6.58 -17.10
C ILE A 576 14.25 7.82 -16.29
N ASN A 577 13.52 8.91 -16.49
CA ASN A 577 13.72 10.11 -15.70
C ASN A 577 13.08 9.95 -14.31
N ALA A 578 13.80 10.32 -13.26
CA ALA A 578 13.31 10.41 -11.89
C ALA A 578 12.70 11.81 -11.62
N PRO A 579 11.55 11.91 -10.91
CA PRO A 579 10.67 10.81 -10.52
C PRO A 579 9.90 10.22 -11.72
N PHE A 580 9.39 9.00 -11.58
CA PHE A 580 8.56 8.34 -12.60
C PHE A 580 7.32 7.69 -12.00
N VAL A 581 6.26 7.56 -12.80
CA VAL A 581 5.06 6.79 -12.45
C VAL A 581 5.31 5.29 -12.65
N ILE A 582 4.81 4.44 -11.76
CA ILE A 582 5.03 2.98 -11.76
C ILE A 582 4.77 2.34 -13.14
N ASP A 583 3.67 2.68 -13.80
CA ASP A 583 3.32 2.11 -15.11
C ASP A 583 4.36 2.42 -16.20
N ARG A 584 5.07 3.56 -16.11
CA ARG A 584 6.18 3.84 -17.04
C ARG A 584 7.33 2.86 -16.85
N PHE A 585 7.65 2.52 -15.60
CA PHE A 585 8.70 1.55 -15.29
C PHE A 585 8.31 0.14 -15.74
N ILE A 586 7.07 -0.28 -15.48
CA ILE A 586 6.55 -1.58 -15.91
C ILE A 586 6.62 -1.72 -17.44
N ASN A 587 6.22 -0.70 -18.19
CA ASN A 587 6.32 -0.72 -19.66
C ASN A 587 7.76 -0.92 -20.12
N VAL A 588 8.72 -0.19 -19.54
CA VAL A 588 10.15 -0.36 -19.84
C VAL A 588 10.65 -1.77 -19.49
N VAL A 589 10.20 -2.33 -18.36
CA VAL A 589 10.52 -3.71 -18.00
C VAL A 589 9.97 -4.69 -19.04
N ASN A 590 8.71 -4.54 -19.46
CA ASN A 590 8.07 -5.41 -20.44
C ASN A 590 8.74 -5.32 -21.83
N GLU A 591 9.19 -4.13 -22.24
CA GLU A 591 9.98 -3.94 -23.46
C GLU A 591 11.34 -4.65 -23.41
N LEU A 592 11.98 -4.65 -22.23
CA LEU A 592 13.28 -5.27 -22.04
C LEU A 592 13.20 -6.77 -21.73
N CYS A 593 12.11 -7.24 -21.13
CA CYS A 593 11.93 -8.61 -20.66
C CYS A 593 10.59 -9.16 -21.20
N PRO A 594 10.49 -9.42 -22.52
CA PRO A 594 9.27 -9.98 -23.09
C PRO A 594 9.00 -11.40 -22.55
N ALA A 595 7.75 -11.85 -22.67
CA ALA A 595 7.40 -13.23 -22.35
C ALA A 595 8.26 -14.20 -23.19
N VAL A 596 8.75 -15.27 -22.57
CA VAL A 596 9.40 -16.35 -23.31
C VAL A 596 8.31 -17.02 -24.14
N GLU A 597 8.34 -16.90 -25.46
CA GLU A 597 7.52 -17.74 -26.33
C GLU A 597 7.86 -19.19 -26.00
N GLU A 598 6.86 -19.97 -25.56
CA GLU A 598 6.98 -21.42 -25.53
C GLU A 598 7.35 -21.85 -26.95
N ALA A 599 8.61 -22.26 -27.13
CA ALA A 599 9.08 -22.81 -28.38
C ALA A 599 8.12 -23.93 -28.78
N ALA A 600 7.33 -23.71 -29.83
CA ALA A 600 6.50 -24.73 -30.43
C ALA A 600 7.38 -25.98 -30.62
N PRO A 601 6.92 -27.18 -30.22
CA PRO A 601 7.73 -28.37 -30.34
C PRO A 601 8.13 -28.51 -31.81
N ALA A 602 9.45 -28.51 -32.05
CA ALA A 602 10.01 -28.67 -33.38
C ALA A 602 9.31 -29.85 -34.05
N GLY A 603 8.52 -29.56 -35.10
CA GLY A 603 7.79 -30.56 -35.84
C GLY A 603 8.77 -31.65 -36.29
N ASP A 604 8.54 -32.86 -35.80
CA ASP A 604 9.22 -34.09 -36.20
C ASP A 604 9.05 -34.22 -37.72
N SER A 605 10.05 -33.76 -38.47
CA SER A 605 10.15 -33.92 -39.92
C SER A 605 10.52 -35.37 -40.20
N ARG A 606 9.58 -36.28 -39.95
CA ARG A 606 9.65 -37.64 -40.50
C ARG A 606 9.50 -37.52 -42.00
N GLN A 607 10.62 -37.71 -42.68
CA GLN A 607 10.68 -38.03 -44.10
C GLN A 607 9.76 -39.22 -44.39
N GLU A 608 8.66 -38.97 -45.11
CA GLU A 608 7.94 -40.04 -45.79
C GLU A 608 8.83 -40.64 -46.90
N PRO A 609 8.88 -41.97 -47.05
CA PRO A 609 9.62 -42.60 -48.14
C PRO A 609 8.88 -42.44 -49.47
N PRO A 610 9.59 -42.39 -50.61
CA PRO A 610 8.97 -42.18 -51.92
C PRO A 610 8.10 -43.37 -52.30
N ALA A 611 6.86 -43.08 -52.73
CA ALA A 611 5.93 -44.05 -53.25
C ALA A 611 6.53 -44.78 -54.47
N ALA A 612 6.65 -46.09 -54.35
CA ALA A 612 6.98 -46.98 -55.47
C ALA A 612 5.78 -47.08 -56.42
N ALA A 613 6.07 -46.91 -57.70
CA ALA A 613 5.13 -47.16 -58.79
C ALA A 613 4.71 -48.64 -58.84
N ALA A 614 3.39 -48.87 -58.92
CA ALA A 614 2.77 -50.03 -59.56
C ALA A 614 1.32 -49.68 -59.91
#